data_AF-S4PZT6-F1
#
_entry.id   AF-S4PZT6-F1
#
_cell.length_a   1.000
_cell.length_b   1.000
_cell.length_c   1.000
_cell.angle_alpha   90.00
_cell.angle_beta   90.00
_cell.angle_gamma   90.00
#
_symmetry.space_group_name_H-M   'P 1'
#
loop_
_entity.id
_entity.type
_entity.pdbx_description
1 polymer ?
#
loop_
_entity_poly.entity_id
_entity_poly.type
_entity_poly.pdbx_seq_one_letter_code
_entity_poly.pdbx_strand_id
1 'polypeptide(L)'
;MENSITLHILMDGDFSLSKKRVAKYLFGVDNYLAYTNKDYERLIGDAGLRKQVRLPKDKLGLCTSLSLETNGTIWAGSKLEGDRGAARRFATVAGGRIAGSSTTCQSQRCECRNAALHCRPCANHDPLELSFWNTDNIDDLIDMAMDPPNLPSFS
;
A
#
# COMPACT_ATOMS: atom_id res chain seq x y z
N MET A 1 -2.38 -23.13 9.17
CA MET A 1 -2.46 -22.24 7.99
C MET A 1 -1.52 -21.07 8.20
N GLU A 2 -0.46 -20.97 7.41
CA GLU A 2 0.21 -19.68 7.22
C GLU A 2 -0.59 -18.93 6.15
N ASN A 3 -1.33 -17.92 6.59
CA ASN A 3 -1.90 -16.96 5.65
C ASN A 3 -0.70 -16.22 5.04
N SER A 4 -0.53 -16.29 3.72
CA SER A 4 0.42 -15.45 3.01
C SER A 4 -0.05 -13.99 3.13
N ILE A 5 0.27 -13.36 4.25
CA ILE A 5 -0.05 -11.97 4.54
C ILE A 5 1.10 -11.13 4.01
N THR A 6 0.80 -10.19 3.12
CA THR A 6 1.75 -9.17 2.69
C THR A 6 1.48 -7.89 3.48
N LEU A 7 2.48 -7.39 4.20
CA LEU A 7 2.34 -6.18 5.01
C LEU A 7 2.86 -4.96 4.25
N HIS A 8 1.95 -4.09 3.82
CA HIS A 8 2.28 -2.75 3.33
C HIS A 8 2.08 -1.72 4.43
N ILE A 9 3.01 -0.77 4.57
CA ILE A 9 3.00 0.23 5.63
C ILE A 9 2.94 1.62 5.02
N LEU A 10 1.94 2.42 5.43
CA LEU A 10 1.95 3.87 5.23
C LEU A 10 2.58 4.50 6.48
N MET A 11 3.83 4.97 6.34
CA MET A 11 4.57 5.59 7.42
C MET A 11 4.19 7.07 7.55
N ASP A 12 4.04 7.54 8.78
CA ASP A 12 4.01 8.97 9.07
C ASP A 12 5.41 9.59 8.93
N GLY A 13 5.61 10.23 7.78
CA GLY A 13 6.82 10.96 7.41
C GLY A 13 7.56 10.43 6.18
N ASP A 14 8.76 10.98 5.98
CA ASP A 14 9.57 10.76 4.78
C ASP A 14 10.79 9.85 5.04
N PHE A 15 11.35 9.31 3.95
CA PHE A 15 12.60 8.56 4.00
C PHE A 15 13.81 9.48 4.15
N SER A 16 14.81 9.01 4.90
CA SER A 16 16.12 9.64 4.95
C SER A 16 17.03 9.08 3.86
N LEU A 17 17.61 9.97 3.05
CA LEU A 17 18.60 9.64 2.03
C LEU A 17 19.85 10.49 2.20
N SER A 18 20.99 9.97 1.74
CA SER A 18 22.25 10.72 1.65
C SER A 18 22.13 11.99 0.82
N LYS A 19 21.28 11.98 -0.22
CA LYS A 19 20.96 13.15 -1.05
C LYS A 19 19.52 13.61 -0.82
N LYS A 20 19.36 14.70 -0.04
CA LYS A 20 18.04 15.29 0.32
C LYS A 20 17.12 15.57 -0.88
N ARG A 21 17.66 15.96 -2.04
CA ARG A 21 16.84 16.29 -3.23
C ARG A 21 16.03 15.10 -3.74
N VAL A 22 16.57 13.88 -3.62
CA VAL A 22 15.90 12.68 -4.15
C VAL A 22 14.78 12.20 -3.22
N ALA A 23 14.91 12.46 -1.92
CA ALA A 23 13.88 12.15 -0.92
C ALA A 23 12.52 12.80 -1.22
N LYS A 24 12.53 13.98 -1.85
CA LYS A 24 11.29 14.68 -2.21
C LYS A 24 10.39 13.85 -3.13
N TYR A 25 10.98 13.07 -4.03
CA TYR A 25 10.27 12.35 -5.10
C TYR A 25 10.13 10.85 -4.82
N LEU A 26 10.68 10.36 -3.71
CA LEU A 26 10.56 8.98 -3.29
C LEU A 26 9.20 8.79 -2.62
N PHE A 27 8.43 7.82 -3.11
CA PHE A 27 7.12 7.46 -2.58
C PHE A 27 7.21 6.25 -1.65
N GLY A 28 8.02 5.24 -2.00
CA GLY A 28 8.13 4.03 -1.19
C GLY A 28 9.28 3.12 -1.60
N VAL A 29 9.50 2.08 -0.81
CA VAL A 29 10.55 1.07 -1.04
C VAL A 29 10.08 -0.33 -0.62
N ASP A 30 10.50 -1.36 -1.37
CA ASP A 30 10.38 -2.77 -0.96
C ASP A 30 11.77 -3.42 -0.76
N ASN A 31 11.92 -4.72 -0.95
CA ASN A 31 13.25 -5.36 -0.83
C ASN A 31 14.23 -4.97 -1.94
N TYR A 32 13.72 -4.68 -3.13
CA TYR A 32 14.53 -4.63 -4.35
C TYR A 32 14.49 -3.27 -5.03
N LEU A 33 13.39 -2.54 -4.89
CA LEU A 33 13.07 -1.35 -5.67
C LEU A 33 12.67 -0.17 -4.80
N ALA A 34 12.97 1.02 -5.31
CA ALA A 34 12.45 2.29 -4.82
C ALA A 34 11.47 2.84 -5.84
N TYR A 35 10.31 3.29 -5.36
CA TYR A 35 9.22 3.79 -6.19
C TYR A 35 9.11 5.30 -6.05
N THR A 36 8.97 5.99 -7.17
CA THR A 36 9.04 7.44 -7.26
C THR A 36 7.89 8.00 -8.07
N ASN A 37 7.83 9.33 -8.19
CA ASN A 37 6.88 10.00 -9.07
C ASN A 37 7.00 9.60 -10.56
N LYS A 38 8.14 9.06 -11.00
CA LYS A 38 8.30 8.59 -12.39
C LYS A 38 7.51 7.32 -12.69
N ASP A 39 7.14 6.58 -11.65
CA ASP A 39 6.45 5.29 -11.77
C ASP A 39 4.94 5.44 -12.00
N TYR A 40 4.43 6.68 -12.02
CA TYR A 40 3.00 6.97 -12.18
C TYR A 40 2.41 6.43 -13.49
N GLU A 41 3.14 6.56 -14.59
CA GLU A 41 2.69 6.05 -15.90
C GLU A 41 3.01 4.58 -16.07
N ARG A 42 4.14 4.13 -15.53
CA ARG A 42 4.59 2.74 -15.60
C ARG A 42 5.41 2.39 -14.37
N LEU A 43 4.93 1.41 -13.62
CA LEU A 43 5.58 0.91 -12.41
C LEU A 43 6.82 0.06 -12.78
N ILE A 44 8.02 0.62 -12.62
CA ILE A 44 9.29 -0.06 -12.92
C ILE A 44 10.14 -0.17 -11.66
N GLY A 45 10.20 0.92 -10.87
CA GLY A 45 11.06 1.06 -9.71
C GLY A 45 12.53 1.29 -10.07
N ASP A 46 13.30 1.72 -9.08
CA ASP A 46 14.74 2.01 -9.21
C ASP A 46 15.55 1.26 -8.14
N ALA A 47 16.25 0.21 -8.57
CA ALA A 47 17.13 -0.59 -7.71
C ALA A 47 18.40 0.17 -7.26
N GLY A 48 18.88 1.12 -8.05
CA GLY A 48 20.03 1.95 -7.71
C GLY A 48 19.69 2.96 -6.62
N LEU A 49 18.51 3.57 -6.71
CA LEU A 49 17.97 4.44 -5.67
C LEU A 49 17.67 3.64 -4.40
N ARG A 50 17.12 2.44 -4.51
CA ARG A 50 16.83 1.58 -3.37
C ARG A 50 18.03 1.35 -2.44
N LYS A 51 19.22 1.17 -3.02
CA LYS A 51 20.48 0.98 -2.27
C LYS A 51 20.90 2.22 -1.46
N GLN A 52 20.39 3.39 -1.82
CA GLN A 52 20.72 4.67 -1.15
C GLN A 52 19.73 5.04 -0.04
N VAL A 53 18.61 4.34 0.07
CA VAL A 53 17.57 4.62 1.07
C VAL A 53 17.94 3.95 2.39
N ARG A 54 18.02 4.76 3.46
CA ARG A 54 18.11 4.22 4.81
C ARG A 54 16.72 3.79 5.25
N LEU A 55 16.57 2.52 5.60
CA LEU A 55 15.32 1.98 6.10
C LEU A 55 14.94 2.63 7.44
N PRO A 56 13.65 2.95 7.68
CA PRO A 56 13.20 3.69 8.86
C PRO A 56 13.09 2.78 10.11
N LYS A 57 14.16 2.04 10.43
CA LYS A 57 14.21 1.13 11.58
C LYS A 57 13.94 1.84 12.91
N ASP A 58 14.37 3.09 13.02
CA ASP A 58 14.20 3.92 14.21
C ASP A 58 12.72 4.30 14.46
N LYS A 59 11.90 4.34 13.39
CA LYS A 59 10.46 4.67 13.47
C LYS A 59 9.57 3.44 13.50
N LEU A 60 9.87 2.44 12.66
CA LEU A 60 8.99 1.29 12.43
C LEU A 60 9.49 0.00 13.10
N GLY A 61 10.72 -0.03 13.63
CA GLY A 61 11.27 -1.19 14.33
C GLY A 61 11.11 -2.49 13.55
N LEU A 62 10.57 -3.53 14.22
CA LEU A 62 10.28 -4.84 13.62
C LEU A 62 9.34 -4.77 12.41
N CYS A 63 8.44 -3.79 12.34
CA CYS A 63 7.50 -3.67 11.23
C CYS A 63 8.22 -3.41 9.90
N THR A 64 9.41 -2.79 9.94
CA THR A 64 10.26 -2.66 8.74
C THR A 64 10.64 -4.04 8.21
N SER A 65 11.18 -4.90 9.06
CA SER A 65 11.62 -6.24 8.67
C SER A 65 10.43 -7.10 8.26
N LEU A 66 9.33 -7.06 9.02
CA LEU A 66 8.14 -7.84 8.72
C LEU A 66 7.52 -7.47 7.36
N SER A 67 7.44 -6.17 7.06
CA SER A 67 6.97 -5.70 5.74
C SER A 67 7.85 -6.23 4.61
N LEU A 68 9.17 -6.17 4.78
CA LEU A 68 10.11 -6.61 3.76
C LEU A 68 10.12 -8.15 3.58
N GLU A 69 10.17 -8.92 4.66
CA GLU A 69 10.13 -10.40 4.64
C GLU A 69 8.83 -10.93 4.01
N THR A 70 7.71 -10.22 4.21
CA THR A 70 6.41 -10.57 3.62
C THR A 70 6.22 -10.05 2.18
N ASN A 71 7.30 -9.59 1.54
CA ASN A 71 7.31 -9.01 0.19
C ASN A 71 6.43 -7.74 0.02
N GLY A 72 6.18 -7.08 1.14
CA GLY A 72 5.43 -5.85 1.24
C GLY A 72 6.25 -4.61 0.87
N THR A 73 5.71 -3.44 1.20
CA THR A 73 6.29 -2.15 0.80
C THR A 73 6.05 -1.11 1.88
N ILE A 74 7.05 -0.27 2.12
CA ILE A 74 6.94 0.86 3.03
C ILE A 74 6.76 2.11 2.17
N TRP A 75 5.76 2.92 2.50
CA TRP A 75 5.38 4.12 1.77
C TRP A 75 5.51 5.35 2.68
N ALA A 76 5.94 6.48 2.11
CA ALA A 76 5.94 7.78 2.78
C ALA A 76 4.52 8.37 2.74
N GLY A 77 3.75 8.14 3.80
CA GLY A 77 2.35 8.59 3.91
C GLY A 77 2.20 10.11 3.82
N SER A 78 3.23 10.87 4.23
CA SER A 78 3.24 12.34 4.12
C SER A 78 3.09 12.86 2.69
N LYS A 79 3.24 12.01 1.65
CA LYS A 79 2.97 12.37 0.26
C LYS A 79 1.48 12.52 -0.05
N LEU A 80 0.60 11.98 0.78
CA LEU A 80 -0.86 12.17 0.68
C LEU A 80 -1.30 13.56 1.15
N GLU A 81 -0.52 14.19 2.04
CA GLU A 81 -0.80 15.53 2.57
C GLU A 81 -0.39 16.66 1.60
N GLY A 82 0.24 16.32 0.48
CA GLY A 82 0.67 17.27 -0.53
C GLY A 82 -0.47 17.81 -1.41
N ASP A 83 -0.11 18.45 -2.53
CA ASP A 83 -1.11 18.88 -3.51
C ASP A 83 -1.86 17.67 -4.11
N ARG A 84 -3.12 17.87 -4.51
CA ARG A 84 -4.00 16.81 -5.04
C ARG A 84 -3.36 16.03 -6.20
N GLY A 85 -2.55 16.68 -7.03
CA GLY A 85 -1.83 16.03 -8.13
C GLY A 85 -0.66 15.15 -7.67
N ALA A 86 0.07 15.54 -6.64
CA ALA A 86 1.10 14.70 -6.03
C ALA A 86 0.48 13.52 -5.27
N ALA A 87 -0.57 13.76 -4.48
CA ALA A 87 -1.28 12.72 -3.73
C ALA A 87 -1.87 11.66 -4.67
N ARG A 88 -2.50 12.07 -5.78
CA ARG A 88 -3.01 11.14 -6.81
C ARG A 88 -1.89 10.28 -7.40
N ARG A 89 -0.74 10.88 -7.74
CA ARG A 89 0.39 10.12 -8.31
C ARG A 89 0.96 9.13 -7.33
N PHE A 90 1.10 9.53 -6.06
CA PHE A 90 1.48 8.62 -4.98
C PHE A 90 0.49 7.45 -4.86
N ALA A 91 -0.81 7.74 -4.78
CA ALA A 91 -1.85 6.72 -4.63
C ALA A 91 -1.87 5.73 -5.81
N THR A 92 -1.69 6.21 -7.04
CA THR A 92 -1.58 5.34 -8.22
C THR A 92 -0.37 4.42 -8.17
N VAL A 93 0.80 4.93 -7.80
CA VAL A 93 2.02 4.12 -7.68
C VAL A 93 1.89 3.09 -6.56
N ALA A 94 1.39 3.51 -5.40
CA ALA A 94 1.19 2.63 -4.25
C ALA A 94 0.16 1.54 -4.56
N GLY A 95 -1.00 1.93 -5.09
CA GLY A 95 -2.07 1.01 -5.50
C GLY A 95 -1.62 0.01 -6.54
N GLY A 96 -0.91 0.46 -7.59
CA GLY A 96 -0.36 -0.42 -8.62
C GLY A 96 0.59 -1.47 -8.07
N ARG A 97 1.48 -1.09 -7.15
CA ARG A 97 2.42 -2.02 -6.51
C ARG A 97 1.73 -3.00 -5.57
N ILE A 98 0.72 -2.54 -4.82
CA ILE A 98 -0.05 -3.38 -3.89
C ILE A 98 -0.88 -4.41 -4.67
N ALA A 99 -1.57 -3.97 -5.73
CA ALA A 99 -2.33 -4.86 -6.61
C ALA A 99 -1.43 -5.95 -7.20
N GLY A 100 -0.21 -5.59 -7.63
CA GLY A 100 0.78 -6.53 -8.16
C GLY A 100 1.37 -7.51 -7.15
N SER A 101 1.40 -7.19 -5.85
CA SER A 101 1.81 -8.17 -4.81
C SER A 101 0.71 -9.11 -4.37
N SER A 102 -0.56 -8.81 -4.71
CA SER A 102 -1.62 -9.76 -4.42
C SER A 102 -1.38 -11.03 -5.22
N THR A 103 -1.24 -12.17 -4.53
CA THR A 103 -1.24 -13.45 -5.21
C THR A 103 -2.67 -13.67 -5.69
N THR A 104 -2.93 -13.51 -6.98
CA THR A 104 -4.20 -13.94 -7.59
C THR A 104 -4.49 -15.36 -7.13
N CYS A 105 -5.68 -15.62 -6.60
CA CYS A 105 -5.99 -16.91 -5.99
C CYS A 105 -5.96 -17.99 -7.08
N GLN A 106 -4.87 -18.76 -7.14
CA GLN A 106 -4.64 -19.73 -8.22
C GLN A 106 -5.40 -21.05 -8.02
N SER A 107 -5.80 -21.38 -6.78
CA SER A 107 -6.53 -22.62 -6.48
C SER A 107 -7.28 -22.59 -5.15
N GLN A 108 -8.50 -23.16 -5.15
CA GLN A 108 -9.32 -23.33 -3.95
C GLN A 108 -8.55 -24.18 -2.93
N ARG A 109 -8.39 -23.67 -1.70
CA ARG A 109 -7.72 -24.40 -0.62
C ARG A 109 -8.74 -25.17 0.19
N CYS A 110 -8.55 -26.48 0.30
CA CYS A 110 -9.39 -27.36 1.09
C CYS A 110 -8.57 -28.05 2.20
N GLU A 111 -9.15 -28.17 3.39
CA GLU A 111 -8.60 -28.96 4.48
C GLU A 111 -9.67 -29.87 5.09
N CYS A 112 -9.26 -31.04 5.56
CA CYS A 112 -10.13 -31.91 6.33
C CYS A 112 -10.10 -31.48 7.80
N ARG A 113 -11.24 -31.10 8.35
CA ARG A 113 -11.41 -30.80 9.78
C ARG A 113 -12.68 -31.47 10.28
N ASN A 114 -12.62 -32.11 11.44
CA ASN A 114 -13.75 -32.83 12.05
C ASN A 114 -14.46 -33.81 11.10
N ALA A 115 -13.68 -34.61 10.35
CA ALA A 115 -14.19 -35.54 9.33
C ALA A 115 -15.02 -34.89 8.20
N ALA A 116 -14.97 -33.57 8.06
CA ALA A 116 -15.58 -32.82 6.97
C ALA A 116 -14.50 -32.10 6.15
N LEU A 117 -14.74 -31.98 4.84
CA LEU A 117 -13.90 -31.20 3.95
C LEU A 117 -14.34 -29.73 4.01
N HIS A 118 -13.45 -28.85 4.45
CA HIS A 118 -13.65 -27.41 4.47
C HIS A 118 -12.85 -26.78 3.34
N CYS A 119 -13.55 -26.28 2.32
CA CYS A 119 -12.92 -25.59 1.21
C CYS A 119 -13.21 -24.08 1.29
N ARG A 120 -12.16 -23.27 1.20
CA ARG A 120 -12.30 -21.82 1.05
C ARG A 120 -12.23 -21.48 -0.44
N PRO A 121 -13.35 -21.06 -1.07
CA PRO A 121 -13.36 -20.72 -2.49
C PRO A 121 -12.36 -19.60 -2.76
N CYS A 122 -11.71 -19.67 -3.92
CA CYS A 122 -10.95 -18.54 -4.43
C CYS A 122 -11.93 -17.43 -4.82
N ALA A 123 -12.10 -16.45 -3.95
CA ALA A 123 -12.59 -15.16 -4.39
C ALA A 123 -11.40 -14.44 -5.04
N ASN A 124 -11.30 -14.53 -6.37
CA ASN A 124 -10.78 -13.37 -7.08
C ASN A 124 -11.82 -12.29 -6.78
N HIS A 125 -11.54 -11.42 -5.80
CA HIS A 125 -12.23 -10.15 -5.80
C HIS A 125 -11.89 -9.55 -7.15
N ASP A 126 -12.92 -9.44 -8.00
CA ASP A 126 -12.79 -8.64 -9.20
C ASP A 126 -12.28 -7.28 -8.71
N PRO A 127 -11.14 -6.74 -9.21
CA PRO A 127 -10.77 -5.37 -8.90
C PRO A 127 -11.92 -4.39 -9.23
N LEU A 128 -12.90 -4.82 -10.04
CA LEU A 128 -14.16 -4.13 -10.28
C LEU A 128 -15.19 -4.18 -9.13
N GLU A 129 -15.06 -5.03 -8.10
CA GLU A 129 -15.81 -4.84 -6.84
C GLU A 129 -15.26 -3.67 -6.02
N LEU A 130 -14.05 -3.20 -6.31
CA LEU A 130 -13.59 -1.86 -5.93
C LEU A 130 -13.84 -0.82 -7.04
N SER A 131 -14.52 -1.18 -8.13
CA SER A 131 -15.04 -0.22 -9.13
C SER A 131 -16.48 0.21 -8.90
N PHE A 132 -17.07 -0.13 -7.74
CA PHE A 132 -18.25 0.58 -7.22
C PHE A 132 -18.03 2.11 -7.10
N TRP A 133 -16.79 2.58 -7.26
CA TRP A 133 -16.42 3.98 -7.30
C TRP A 133 -16.28 4.45 -8.76
N ASN A 134 -17.42 4.73 -9.40
CA ASN A 134 -17.41 5.60 -10.58
C ASN A 134 -16.71 6.92 -10.20
N THR A 135 -15.95 7.50 -11.13
CA THR A 135 -15.21 8.77 -10.94
C THR A 135 -16.09 9.90 -10.40
N ASP A 136 -17.39 9.87 -10.68
CA ASP A 136 -18.37 10.85 -10.22
C ASP A 136 -18.68 10.73 -8.72
N ASN A 137 -18.47 9.55 -8.10
CA ASN A 137 -18.72 9.32 -6.67
C ASN A 137 -17.48 9.58 -5.79
N ILE A 138 -16.30 9.87 -6.37
CA ILE A 138 -15.08 10.07 -5.59
C ILE A 138 -15.07 11.44 -4.90
N ASP A 139 -15.52 12.50 -5.58
CA ASP A 139 -15.52 13.83 -4.99
C ASP A 139 -16.57 13.93 -3.85
N ASP A 140 -17.77 13.33 -4.03
CA ASP A 140 -18.79 13.21 -2.96
C ASP A 140 -18.31 12.42 -1.74
N LEU A 141 -17.47 11.41 -1.93
CA LEU A 141 -16.92 10.60 -0.84
C LEU A 141 -15.78 11.32 -0.11
N ILE A 142 -14.97 12.10 -0.83
CA ILE A 142 -13.99 12.98 -0.21
C ILE A 142 -14.72 13.99 0.68
N ASP A 143 -15.82 14.56 0.21
CA ASP A 143 -16.63 15.48 1.02
C ASP A 143 -17.23 14.78 2.24
N MET A 144 -17.74 13.55 2.09
CA MET A 144 -18.26 12.75 3.20
C MET A 144 -17.19 12.32 4.22
N ALA A 145 -15.95 12.10 3.78
CA ALA A 145 -14.82 11.75 4.65
C ALA A 145 -14.19 12.98 5.33
N MET A 146 -14.42 14.17 4.78
CA MET A 146 -13.99 15.45 5.35
C MET A 146 -15.03 16.05 6.31
N ASP A 147 -16.25 15.52 6.33
CA ASP A 147 -17.24 15.86 7.34
C ASP A 147 -16.80 15.34 8.72
N PRO A 148 -16.69 16.22 9.73
CA PRO A 148 -16.26 15.81 11.06
C PRO A 148 -17.27 14.81 11.64
N PRO A 149 -16.81 13.74 12.31
CA PRO A 149 -17.72 12.79 12.91
C PRO A 149 -18.60 13.53 13.92
N ASN A 150 -19.91 13.50 13.70
CA ASN A 150 -20.90 13.91 14.69
C ASN A 150 -20.82 12.92 15.86
N LEU A 151 -19.87 13.15 16.76
CA LEU A 151 -19.80 12.46 18.04
C LEU A 151 -21.08 12.82 18.80
N PRO A 152 -21.86 11.82 19.26
CA PRO A 152 -23.03 12.12 20.08
C PRO A 152 -22.57 12.91 21.29
N SER A 153 -23.12 14.12 21.47
CA SER A 153 -22.96 14.88 22.69
C SER A 153 -23.68 14.11 23.79
N PHE A 154 -22.91 13.49 24.68
CA PHE A 154 -23.45 12.96 25.92
C PHE A 154 -23.82 14.16 26.81
N SER A 155 -25.11 14.50 26.82
CA SER A 155 -25.75 15.38 27.81
C SER A 155 -26.07 14.62 29.08
#